data_AF-A0A2K8VF94-F1
#
_entry.id   AF-A0A2K8VF94-F1
#
_cell.length_a   1.000
_cell.length_b   1.000
_cell.length_c   1.000
_cell.angle_alpha   90.00
_cell.angle_beta   90.00
_cell.angle_gamma   90.00
#
_symmetry.space_group_name_H-M   'P 1'
#
loop_
_entity.id
_entity.type
_entity.pdbx_description
1 polymer ?
#
loop_
_entity_poly.entity_id
_entity_poly.type
_entity_poly.pdbx_seq_one_letter_code
_entity_poly.pdbx_strand_id
1 'polypeptide(L)'
;MLNNFEFHSPEFLWLFALIPLIALWFFSSRKKESTLLSVPSIRGFEGSNSILAKLKPLLHFMRLLALSALIVGLARPRNVSVSKKTKTNRGIDIVMAIDVSASMLAKDLKPNRLEALKRVAVDFVNRRPNDRIGIVVYAGESFTQTPITSDKSIVKRTISEIKWGQLEGGTAIGMGLGSAVNRLKESKAKSKVIILLTDGVNNAGFVDPKTATELAKELNIKVYTIGIGTNGMAPFPWAKDPRTGKLSFRNQQVEIDEKLLKFIANETEGQYFRATGNAKLKEIYDEIDKLEKTKIEEFKYYNYSEQYRFWVIIAGIFLILEFVLRNTIFKSFI
;
A
#
# COMPACT_ATOMS: atom_id res chain seq x y z
N MET A 1 -11.98 -14.57 14.26
CA MET A 1 -11.82 -13.38 15.12
C MET A 1 -10.70 -13.52 16.17
N LEU A 2 -9.73 -14.44 16.03
CA LEU A 2 -8.68 -14.67 17.05
C LEU A 2 -7.23 -14.57 16.49
N ASN A 3 -7.03 -14.07 15.27
CA ASN A 3 -5.77 -14.28 14.56
C ASN A 3 -4.55 -13.45 15.02
N ASN A 4 -4.69 -12.50 15.95
CA ASN A 4 -3.58 -11.64 16.40
C ASN A 4 -3.53 -11.44 17.93
N PHE A 5 -3.62 -12.53 18.69
CA PHE A 5 -3.48 -12.51 20.13
C PHE A 5 -2.04 -12.84 20.54
N GLU A 6 -1.43 -11.99 21.37
CA GLU A 6 -0.06 -12.18 21.85
C GLU A 6 0.02 -11.84 23.35
N PHE A 7 0.89 -12.52 24.09
CA PHE A 7 1.27 -12.12 25.44
C PHE A 7 2.53 -11.26 25.35
N HIS A 8 2.50 -10.04 25.88
CA HIS A 8 3.68 -9.17 25.84
C HIS A 8 4.81 -9.69 26.75
N SER A 9 4.45 -10.35 27.86
CA SER A 9 5.40 -10.81 28.87
C SER A 9 5.04 -12.23 29.31
N PRO A 10 5.28 -13.26 28.45
CA PRO A 10 4.88 -14.64 28.73
C PRO A 10 5.63 -15.26 29.92
N GLU A 11 6.75 -14.68 30.34
CA GLU A 11 7.55 -15.11 31.49
C GLU A 11 6.73 -15.16 32.80
N PHE A 12 5.75 -14.28 32.96
CA PHE A 12 4.89 -14.29 34.15
C PHE A 12 3.98 -15.52 34.23
N LEU A 13 3.75 -16.24 33.13
CA LEU A 13 2.97 -17.48 33.16
C LEU A 13 3.66 -18.59 33.97
N TRP A 14 4.97 -18.50 34.19
CA TRP A 14 5.70 -19.44 35.04
C TRP A 14 5.23 -19.37 36.51
N LEU A 15 4.64 -18.25 36.93
CA LEU A 15 4.02 -18.12 38.26
C LEU A 15 2.84 -19.08 38.48
N PHE A 16 2.25 -19.63 37.41
CA PHE A 16 1.24 -20.70 37.55
C PHE A 16 1.80 -21.94 38.25
N ALA A 17 3.10 -22.23 38.14
CA ALA A 17 3.73 -23.34 38.84
C ALA A 17 3.71 -23.19 40.38
N LEU A 18 3.53 -21.95 40.88
CA LEU A 18 3.45 -21.66 42.32
C LEU A 18 2.05 -21.92 42.89
N ILE A 19 1.01 -21.91 42.06
CA ILE A 19 -0.39 -22.15 42.47
C ILE A 19 -0.58 -23.53 43.12
N PRO A 20 -0.10 -24.66 42.56
CA PRO A 20 -0.26 -25.97 43.21
C PRO A 20 0.48 -26.05 44.56
N LEU A 21 1.63 -25.39 44.71
CA LEU A 21 2.34 -25.31 46.00
C LEU A 21 1.52 -24.56 47.05
N ILE A 22 0.94 -23.42 46.67
CA ILE A 22 0.06 -22.64 47.54
C ILE A 22 -1.21 -23.44 47.89
N ALA A 23 -1.80 -24.14 46.92
CA ALA A 23 -2.96 -24.99 47.15
C ALA A 23 -2.63 -26.12 48.14
N LEU A 24 -1.51 -26.84 47.95
CA LEU A 24 -1.05 -27.88 48.86
C LEU A 24 -0.80 -27.34 50.28
N TRP A 25 -0.20 -26.16 50.39
CA TRP A 25 0.00 -25.49 51.67
C TRP A 25 -1.33 -25.18 52.36
N PHE A 26 -2.32 -24.66 51.63
CA PHE A 26 -3.67 -24.44 52.19
C PHE A 26 -4.35 -25.74 52.62
N PHE A 27 -4.24 -26.81 51.84
CA PHE A 27 -4.80 -28.12 52.21
C PHE A 27 -4.11 -28.72 53.44
N SER A 28 -2.80 -28.54 53.59
CA SER A 28 -2.04 -29.03 54.75
C SER A 28 -2.29 -28.20 56.01
N SER A 29 -2.44 -26.87 55.89
CA SER A 29 -2.68 -25.96 57.01
C SER A 29 -4.11 -26.06 57.57
N ARG A 30 -5.07 -26.60 56.80
CA ARG A 30 -6.44 -26.90 57.31
C ARG A 30 -6.45 -27.76 58.56
N LYS A 31 -5.48 -28.68 58.71
CA LYS A 31 -5.38 -29.57 59.87
C LYS A 31 -4.82 -28.86 61.12
N LYS A 32 -4.24 -27.66 60.97
CA LYS A 32 -3.62 -26.89 62.07
C LYS A 32 -4.43 -25.68 62.53
N GLU A 33 -5.37 -25.19 61.72
CA GLU A 33 -6.24 -24.05 62.06
C GLU A 33 -7.43 -24.39 62.98
N SER A 34 -7.66 -25.65 63.33
CA SER A 34 -8.64 -25.96 64.37
C SER A 34 -8.03 -25.62 65.73
N THR A 35 -8.39 -24.47 66.28
CA THR A 35 -8.22 -24.18 67.70
C THR A 35 -8.92 -25.28 68.49
N LEU A 36 -8.13 -26.14 69.13
CA LEU A 36 -8.64 -27.19 70.02
C LEU A 36 -9.20 -26.50 71.27
N LEU A 37 -10.50 -26.26 71.28
CA LEU A 37 -11.24 -25.84 72.47
C LEU A 37 -11.53 -27.07 73.33
N SER A 38 -10.85 -27.19 74.47
CA SER A 38 -11.15 -28.23 75.44
C SER A 38 -12.42 -27.85 76.21
N VAL A 39 -13.51 -28.57 75.97
CA VAL A 39 -14.80 -28.36 76.64
C VAL A 39 -15.20 -29.59 77.48
N PRO A 40 -15.75 -29.42 78.70
CA PRO A 40 -16.00 -30.53 79.63
C PRO A 40 -17.10 -31.52 79.19
N SER A 41 -17.92 -31.19 78.19
CA SER A 41 -18.99 -32.06 77.70
C SER A 41 -19.28 -31.82 76.21
N ILE A 42 -19.33 -32.91 75.45
CA ILE A 42 -19.59 -32.92 74.00
C ILE A 42 -21.07 -33.11 73.64
N ARG A 43 -21.95 -33.31 74.64
CA ARG A 43 -23.39 -33.61 74.42
C ARG A 43 -24.16 -32.51 73.67
N GLY A 44 -23.68 -31.27 73.65
CA GLY A 44 -24.27 -30.15 72.89
C GLY A 44 -23.74 -30.00 71.45
N PHE A 45 -22.75 -30.80 71.04
CA PHE A 45 -22.06 -30.69 69.76
C PHE A 45 -22.32 -31.89 68.82
N GLU A 46 -23.11 -32.86 69.26
CA GLU A 46 -23.56 -33.96 68.41
C GLU A 46 -24.59 -33.47 67.40
N GLY A 47 -24.13 -33.06 66.20
CA GLY A 47 -25.02 -33.00 65.04
C GLY A 47 -24.97 -31.76 64.14
N SER A 48 -24.01 -30.83 64.25
CA SER A 48 -23.92 -29.73 63.28
C SER A 48 -23.01 -30.11 62.09
N ASN A 49 -23.53 -30.93 61.18
CA ASN A 49 -23.00 -31.03 59.81
C ASN A 49 -23.31 -29.72 59.06
N SER A 50 -22.66 -28.64 59.48
CA SER A 50 -22.88 -27.32 58.91
C SER A 50 -22.38 -27.32 57.47
N ILE A 51 -23.31 -27.15 56.53
CA ILE A 51 -23.04 -27.02 55.09
C ILE A 51 -22.04 -25.87 54.86
N LEU A 52 -22.11 -24.83 55.69
CA LEU A 52 -21.17 -23.71 55.72
C LEU A 52 -19.74 -24.15 56.05
N ALA A 53 -19.52 -25.04 57.03
CA ALA A 53 -18.17 -25.53 57.34
C ALA A 53 -17.54 -26.30 56.15
N LYS A 54 -18.37 -27.04 55.38
CA LYS A 54 -17.93 -27.70 54.14
C LYS A 54 -17.65 -26.74 52.98
N LEU A 55 -18.17 -25.50 53.03
CA LEU A 55 -17.95 -24.45 52.03
C LEU A 55 -16.74 -23.55 52.34
N LYS A 56 -16.09 -23.64 53.52
CA LYS A 56 -14.82 -22.93 53.81
C LYS A 56 -13.70 -23.14 52.76
N PRO A 57 -13.56 -24.32 52.11
CA PRO A 57 -12.65 -24.54 50.98
C PRO A 57 -12.89 -23.60 49.80
N LEU A 58 -14.12 -23.14 49.61
CA LEU A 58 -14.51 -22.27 48.49
C LEU A 58 -13.81 -20.91 48.56
N LEU A 59 -13.58 -20.36 49.77
CA LEU A 59 -12.80 -19.12 49.96
C LEU A 59 -11.36 -19.26 49.44
N HIS A 60 -10.73 -20.41 49.70
CA HIS A 60 -9.38 -20.70 49.22
C HIS A 60 -9.37 -20.88 47.71
N PHE A 61 -10.40 -21.52 47.15
CA PHE A 61 -10.57 -21.65 45.71
C PHE A 61 -10.75 -20.28 45.02
N MET A 62 -11.58 -19.39 45.58
CA MET A 62 -11.75 -18.01 45.11
C MET A 62 -10.42 -17.25 45.12
N ARG A 63 -9.61 -17.42 46.16
CA ARG A 63 -8.27 -16.80 46.25
C ARG A 63 -7.31 -17.32 45.18
N LEU A 64 -7.32 -18.63 44.90
CA LEU A 64 -6.52 -19.22 43.81
C LEU A 64 -6.99 -18.73 42.42
N LEU A 65 -8.30 -18.54 42.24
CA LEU A 65 -8.88 -17.99 41.01
C LEU A 65 -8.49 -16.52 40.82
N ALA A 66 -8.50 -15.72 41.89
CA ALA A 66 -8.01 -14.35 41.88
C ALA A 66 -6.52 -14.27 41.52
N LEU A 67 -5.69 -15.13 42.12
CA LEU A 67 -4.27 -15.25 41.81
C LEU A 67 -4.03 -15.63 40.34
N SER A 68 -4.79 -16.60 39.83
CA SER A 68 -4.72 -17.03 38.43
C SER A 68 -5.06 -15.88 37.47
N ALA A 69 -6.13 -15.13 37.74
CA ALA A 69 -6.53 -13.98 36.94
C ALA A 69 -5.49 -12.84 36.99
N LEU A 70 -4.85 -12.61 38.14
CA LEU A 70 -3.75 -11.66 38.29
C LEU A 70 -2.53 -12.06 37.47
N ILE A 71 -2.15 -13.33 37.48
CA ILE A 71 -1.02 -13.85 36.69
C ILE A 71 -1.28 -13.67 35.19
N VAL A 72 -2.51 -13.96 34.73
CA VAL A 72 -2.91 -13.71 33.33
C VAL A 72 -2.88 -12.20 33.02
N GLY A 73 -3.33 -11.35 33.94
CA GLY A 73 -3.22 -9.89 33.82
C GLY A 73 -1.77 -9.41 33.68
N LEU A 74 -0.85 -9.94 34.49
CA LEU A 74 0.58 -9.63 34.45
C LEU A 74 1.26 -10.07 33.16
N ALA A 75 0.81 -11.19 32.58
CA ALA A 75 1.28 -11.64 31.26
C ALA A 75 0.89 -10.68 30.11
N ARG A 76 0.04 -9.67 30.40
CA ARG A 76 -0.42 -8.62 29.48
C ARG A 76 -0.90 -9.18 28.15
N PRO A 77 -2.08 -9.84 28.14
CA PRO A 77 -2.72 -10.25 26.90
C PRO A 77 -3.03 -9.01 26.07
N ARG A 78 -2.53 -8.98 24.83
CA ARG A 78 -2.75 -7.88 23.90
C ARG A 78 -3.30 -8.40 22.58
N ASN A 79 -4.24 -7.65 22.02
CA ASN A 79 -4.67 -7.83 20.64
C ASN A 79 -3.87 -6.87 19.76
N VAL A 80 -3.14 -7.43 18.80
CA VAL A 80 -2.38 -6.65 17.84
C VAL A 80 -3.27 -6.36 16.64
N SER A 81 -3.84 -5.16 16.60
CA SER A 81 -4.58 -4.69 15.43
C SER A 81 -3.62 -3.92 14.52
N VAL A 82 -3.39 -4.43 13.32
CA VAL A 82 -2.65 -3.69 12.30
C VAL A 82 -3.60 -2.65 11.73
N SER A 83 -3.55 -1.43 12.26
CA SER A 83 -4.25 -0.32 11.66
C SER A 83 -3.42 0.14 10.46
N LYS A 84 -3.76 -0.38 9.28
CA LYS A 84 -3.35 0.26 8.03
C LYS A 84 -4.11 1.59 7.91
N LYS A 85 -3.80 2.57 8.76
CA LYS A 85 -3.93 3.96 8.34
C LYS A 85 -2.80 4.18 7.35
N THR A 86 -3.02 3.69 6.12
CA THR A 86 -2.28 4.17 4.97
C THR A 86 -2.51 5.68 5.00
N LYS A 87 -1.54 6.46 5.48
CA LYS A 87 -1.46 7.87 5.09
C LYS A 87 -1.63 7.81 3.59
N THR A 88 -2.78 8.31 3.12
CA THR A 88 -3.24 8.33 1.74
C THR A 88 -2.13 7.90 0.81
N ASN A 89 -2.24 6.72 0.19
CA ASN A 89 -1.30 6.28 -0.84
C ASN A 89 -1.12 7.48 -1.77
N ARG A 90 -0.06 8.27 -1.57
CA ARG A 90 0.16 9.48 -2.33
C ARG A 90 0.71 8.93 -3.61
N GLY A 91 -0.23 8.55 -4.47
CA GLY A 91 0.07 8.07 -5.80
C GLY A 91 0.95 9.09 -6.49
N ILE A 92 1.71 8.59 -7.43
CA ILE A 92 2.63 9.40 -8.21
C ILE A 92 1.79 10.18 -9.22
N ASP A 93 2.22 11.40 -9.51
CA ASP A 93 1.62 12.15 -10.61
C ASP A 93 2.41 11.86 -11.87
N ILE A 94 1.71 11.28 -12.85
CA ILE A 94 2.28 10.84 -14.11
C ILE A 94 1.64 11.61 -15.24
N VAL A 95 2.42 12.18 -16.14
CA VAL A 95 1.93 12.68 -17.42
C VAL A 95 2.51 11.85 -18.55
N MET A 96 1.63 11.25 -19.35
CA MET A 96 2.04 10.57 -20.58
C MET A 96 1.99 11.58 -21.73
N ALA A 97 3.15 11.91 -22.28
CA ALA A 97 3.29 12.74 -23.47
C ALA A 97 3.42 11.83 -24.69
N ILE A 98 2.36 11.75 -25.48
CA ILE A 98 2.21 10.79 -26.57
C ILE A 98 2.36 11.51 -27.92
N ASP A 99 3.34 11.08 -28.70
CA ASP A 99 3.47 11.47 -30.10
C ASP A 99 2.30 10.90 -30.93
N VAL A 100 1.64 11.75 -31.71
CA VAL A 100 0.54 11.40 -32.63
C VAL A 100 0.84 11.84 -34.07
N SER A 101 2.10 12.08 -34.38
CA SER A 101 2.58 12.39 -35.73
C SER A 101 2.37 11.23 -36.71
N ALA A 102 2.57 11.50 -38.00
CA ALA A 102 2.34 10.50 -39.04
C ALA A 102 3.23 9.25 -38.90
N SER A 103 4.42 9.38 -38.29
CA SER A 103 5.32 8.25 -38.05
C SER A 103 4.73 7.19 -37.13
N MET A 104 3.86 7.60 -36.20
CA MET A 104 3.21 6.69 -35.26
C MET A 104 2.17 5.77 -35.93
N LEU A 105 1.88 5.95 -37.21
CA LEU A 105 1.08 5.03 -38.01
C LEU A 105 1.91 3.93 -38.70
N ALA A 106 3.24 3.95 -38.55
CA ALA A 106 4.10 2.90 -39.08
C ALA A 106 3.74 1.51 -38.51
N LYS A 107 3.93 0.48 -39.33
CA LYS A 107 3.48 -0.91 -39.07
C LYS A 107 4.59 -1.87 -38.63
N ASP A 108 5.71 -1.35 -38.15
CA ASP A 108 6.76 -2.16 -37.51
C ASP A 108 6.31 -2.75 -36.16
N LEU A 109 5.38 -2.08 -35.47
CA LEU A 109 4.59 -2.65 -34.38
C LEU A 109 3.17 -2.99 -34.87
N LYS A 110 2.58 -4.06 -34.35
CA LYS A 110 1.24 -4.51 -34.77
C LYS A 110 0.15 -3.95 -33.83
N PRO A 111 -0.97 -3.41 -34.36
CA PRO A 111 -1.27 -3.18 -35.79
C PRO A 111 -0.58 -1.94 -36.39
N ASN A 112 -0.25 -0.95 -35.56
CA ASN A 112 0.68 0.15 -35.83
C ASN A 112 1.27 0.63 -34.48
N ARG A 113 2.26 1.52 -34.50
CA ARG A 113 2.90 2.04 -33.27
C ARG A 113 1.91 2.69 -32.31
N LEU A 114 1.02 3.57 -32.79
CA LEU A 114 0.04 4.28 -31.97
C LEU A 114 -0.94 3.33 -31.29
N GLU A 115 -1.51 2.37 -32.02
CA GLU A 115 -2.46 1.40 -31.47
C GLU A 115 -1.79 0.39 -30.53
N ALA A 116 -0.55 -0.01 -30.82
CA ALA A 116 0.24 -0.81 -29.88
C ALA A 116 0.49 -0.04 -28.58
N LEU A 117 0.86 1.24 -28.68
CA LEU A 117 1.05 2.12 -27.54
C LEU A 117 -0.22 2.26 -26.71
N LYS A 118 -1.37 2.56 -27.34
CA LYS A 118 -2.65 2.71 -26.61
C LYS A 118 -2.97 1.51 -25.74
N ARG A 119 -2.79 0.29 -26.28
CA ARG A 119 -3.05 -0.95 -25.52
C ARG A 119 -2.17 -1.04 -24.28
N VAL A 120 -0.86 -0.84 -24.44
CA VAL A 120 0.08 -0.92 -23.32
C VAL A 120 -0.14 0.22 -22.31
N ALA A 121 -0.48 1.42 -22.79
CA ALA A 121 -0.79 2.56 -21.93
C ALA A 121 -2.07 2.33 -21.11
N VAL A 122 -3.12 1.74 -21.68
CA VAL A 122 -4.34 1.36 -20.94
C VAL A 122 -4.02 0.31 -19.87
N ASP A 123 -3.21 -0.69 -20.19
CA ASP A 123 -2.77 -1.71 -19.22
C ASP A 123 -1.92 -1.11 -18.10
N PHE A 124 -1.08 -0.12 -18.41
CA PHE A 124 -0.31 0.62 -17.42
C PHE A 124 -1.21 1.42 -16.48
N VAL A 125 -2.24 2.10 -17.02
CA VAL A 125 -3.22 2.86 -16.23
C VAL A 125 -4.02 1.94 -15.29
N ASN A 126 -4.43 0.76 -15.76
CA ASN A 126 -5.19 -0.22 -14.97
C ASN A 126 -4.42 -0.72 -13.74
N ARG A 127 -3.09 -0.86 -13.84
CA ARG A 127 -2.23 -1.38 -12.76
C ARG A 127 -1.91 -0.36 -11.67
N ARG A 128 -2.40 0.88 -11.81
CA ARG A 128 -2.07 2.02 -10.94
C ARG A 128 -3.31 2.67 -10.34
N PRO A 129 -4.03 1.99 -9.43
CA PRO A 129 -5.31 2.48 -8.90
C PRO A 129 -5.19 3.79 -8.11
N ASN A 130 -4.03 4.04 -7.49
CA ASN A 130 -3.85 5.19 -6.59
C ASN A 130 -3.15 6.40 -7.23
N ASP A 131 -2.52 6.23 -8.40
CA ASP A 131 -1.76 7.28 -9.08
C ASP A 131 -2.68 8.27 -9.79
N ARG A 132 -2.22 9.50 -10.01
CA ARG A 132 -2.95 10.45 -10.86
C ARG A 132 -2.26 10.54 -12.20
N ILE A 133 -3.03 10.43 -13.27
CA ILE A 133 -2.49 10.33 -14.63
C ILE A 133 -3.09 11.43 -15.50
N GLY A 134 -2.24 12.19 -16.18
CA GLY A 134 -2.60 13.15 -17.21
C GLY A 134 -2.12 12.68 -18.58
N ILE A 135 -2.80 13.13 -19.64
CA ILE A 135 -2.49 12.81 -21.02
C ILE A 135 -2.22 14.09 -21.79
N VAL A 136 -1.04 14.16 -22.38
CA VAL A 136 -0.64 15.19 -23.35
C VAL A 136 -0.41 14.48 -24.67
N VAL A 137 -0.92 15.05 -25.76
CA VAL A 137 -0.63 14.58 -27.12
C VAL A 137 0.11 15.67 -27.86
N TYR A 138 1.05 15.28 -28.71
CA TYR A 138 1.80 16.22 -29.51
C TYR A 138 2.16 15.67 -30.90
N ALA A 139 2.31 16.59 -31.85
CA ALA A 139 2.82 16.39 -33.20
C ALA A 139 3.60 17.67 -33.56
N GLY A 140 3.20 18.46 -34.55
CA GLY A 140 3.79 19.80 -34.79
C GLY A 140 3.52 20.81 -33.67
N GLU A 141 2.46 20.55 -32.91
CA GLU A 141 1.99 21.31 -31.76
C GLU A 141 1.63 20.35 -30.61
N SER A 142 1.27 20.87 -29.43
CA SER A 142 0.98 20.04 -28.24
C SER A 142 -0.26 20.50 -27.49
N PHE A 143 -1.11 19.56 -27.06
CA PHE A 143 -2.29 19.84 -26.25
C PHE A 143 -2.46 18.84 -25.11
N THR A 144 -3.03 19.33 -24.00
CA THR A 144 -3.45 18.46 -22.89
C THR A 144 -4.83 17.87 -23.21
N GLN A 145 -4.90 16.57 -23.43
CA GLN A 145 -6.17 15.85 -23.61
C GLN A 145 -6.89 15.62 -22.30
N THR A 146 -6.15 15.37 -21.22
CA THR A 146 -6.73 15.14 -19.90
C THR A 146 -5.79 15.69 -18.84
N PRO A 147 -6.23 16.65 -18.01
CA PRO A 147 -5.49 17.07 -16.82
C PRO A 147 -5.21 15.89 -15.89
N ILE A 148 -4.24 16.05 -15.00
CA ILE A 148 -3.88 15.00 -14.03
C ILE A 148 -5.08 14.67 -13.15
N THR A 149 -5.57 13.42 -13.23
CA THR A 149 -6.75 12.96 -12.50
C THR A 149 -6.55 11.56 -11.93
N SER A 150 -7.23 11.25 -10.83
CA SER A 150 -7.33 9.89 -10.28
C SER A 150 -8.38 9.04 -11.02
N ASP A 151 -9.26 9.66 -11.82
CA ASP A 151 -10.31 8.94 -12.55
C ASP A 151 -9.73 8.19 -13.76
N LYS A 152 -9.58 6.88 -13.58
CA LYS A 152 -9.04 5.97 -14.60
C LYS A 152 -9.97 5.77 -15.79
N SER A 153 -11.28 5.95 -15.60
CA SER A 153 -12.24 5.77 -16.68
C SER A 153 -12.06 6.84 -17.75
N ILE A 154 -11.86 8.09 -17.33
CA ILE A 154 -11.58 9.23 -18.21
C ILE A 154 -10.26 9.00 -18.92
N VAL A 155 -9.19 8.70 -18.20
CA VAL A 155 -7.85 8.50 -18.79
C VAL A 155 -7.87 7.38 -19.84
N LYS A 156 -8.50 6.23 -19.55
CA LYS A 156 -8.60 5.11 -20.49
C LYS A 156 -9.40 5.45 -21.74
N ARG A 157 -10.53 6.15 -21.57
CA ARG A 157 -11.35 6.60 -22.68
C ARG A 157 -10.55 7.56 -23.57
N THR A 158 -9.90 8.56 -22.97
CA THR A 158 -9.04 9.50 -23.68
C THR A 158 -7.97 8.78 -24.48
N ILE A 159 -7.20 7.85 -23.88
CA ILE A 159 -6.16 7.09 -24.60
C ILE A 159 -6.75 6.34 -25.81
N SER A 160 -7.91 5.72 -25.62
CA SER A 160 -8.57 4.95 -26.68
C SER A 160 -9.03 5.84 -27.84
N GLU A 161 -9.44 7.07 -27.54
CA GLU A 161 -9.95 8.06 -28.50
C GLU A 161 -8.87 8.85 -29.25
N ILE A 162 -7.61 8.81 -28.81
CA ILE A 162 -6.49 9.49 -29.50
C ILE A 162 -6.44 9.04 -30.97
N LYS A 163 -6.47 9.96 -31.91
CA LYS A 163 -6.39 9.63 -33.35
C LYS A 163 -5.33 10.48 -34.01
N TRP A 164 -4.67 9.89 -35.00
CA TRP A 164 -3.85 10.67 -35.92
C TRP A 164 -4.72 11.67 -36.69
N GLY A 165 -4.12 12.81 -37.06
CA GLY A 165 -4.78 13.87 -37.83
C GLY A 165 -5.60 14.85 -37.01
N GLN A 166 -5.48 14.80 -35.67
CA GLN A 166 -6.06 15.80 -34.77
C GLN A 166 -5.20 17.07 -34.64
N LEU A 167 -3.92 16.99 -34.97
CA LEU A 167 -2.92 18.03 -34.81
C LEU A 167 -2.20 18.31 -36.13
N GLU A 168 -1.59 19.49 -36.23
CA GLU A 168 -0.66 19.80 -37.31
C GLU A 168 0.50 18.78 -37.39
N GLY A 169 0.96 18.52 -38.62
CA GLY A 169 2.03 17.56 -38.88
C GLY A 169 3.39 17.98 -38.30
N GLY A 170 4.29 17.01 -38.18
CA GLY A 170 5.62 17.19 -37.58
C GLY A 170 5.72 16.57 -36.18
N THR A 171 6.90 16.73 -35.58
CA THR A 171 7.25 16.16 -34.27
C THR A 171 7.95 17.24 -33.44
N ALA A 172 7.22 17.84 -32.51
CA ALA A 172 7.65 18.91 -31.61
C ALA A 172 7.81 18.37 -30.19
N ILE A 173 8.93 17.69 -29.95
CA ILE A 173 9.26 17.04 -28.67
C ILE A 173 9.32 18.07 -27.55
N GLY A 174 9.93 19.24 -27.80
CA GLY A 174 10.05 20.30 -26.81
C GLY A 174 8.69 20.88 -26.38
N MET A 175 7.75 21.02 -27.32
CA MET A 175 6.38 21.45 -27.03
C MET A 175 5.64 20.40 -26.18
N GLY A 176 5.73 19.12 -26.58
CA GLY A 176 5.12 18.01 -25.84
C GLY A 176 5.65 17.90 -24.41
N LEU A 177 6.97 17.97 -24.24
CA LEU A 177 7.63 17.96 -22.94
C LEU A 177 7.26 19.20 -22.11
N GLY A 178 7.31 20.40 -22.69
CA GLY A 178 6.95 21.65 -22.01
C GLY A 178 5.49 21.65 -21.53
N SER A 179 4.56 21.15 -22.36
CA SER A 179 3.16 20.96 -21.96
C SER A 179 3.01 20.00 -20.80
N ALA A 180 3.73 18.87 -20.82
CA ALA A 180 3.71 17.90 -19.73
C ALA A 180 4.29 18.48 -18.42
N VAL A 181 5.41 19.20 -18.51
CA VAL A 181 6.01 19.93 -17.38
C VAL A 181 5.01 20.95 -16.80
N ASN A 182 4.35 21.72 -17.66
CA ASN A 182 3.35 22.71 -17.25
C ASN A 182 2.12 22.06 -16.57
N ARG A 183 1.82 20.79 -16.84
CA ARG A 183 0.76 20.06 -16.12
C ARG A 183 1.22 19.58 -14.73
N LEU A 184 2.50 19.30 -14.56
CA LEU A 184 3.07 18.80 -13.29
C LEU A 184 3.61 19.91 -12.37
N LYS A 185 3.83 21.12 -12.88
CA LYS A 185 4.44 22.22 -12.10
C LYS A 185 3.69 22.55 -10.80
N GLU A 186 2.35 22.54 -10.84
CA GLU A 186 1.48 22.85 -9.69
C GLU A 186 1.18 21.61 -8.83
N SER A 187 1.74 20.45 -9.18
CA SER A 187 1.48 19.23 -8.44
C SER A 187 2.20 19.23 -7.08
N LYS A 188 1.43 18.93 -6.03
CA LYS A 188 1.92 18.71 -4.66
C LYS A 188 2.37 17.27 -4.39
N ALA A 189 2.42 16.41 -5.42
CA ALA A 189 2.88 15.03 -5.29
C ALA A 189 4.38 15.00 -4.99
N LYS A 190 4.81 14.04 -4.16
CA LYS A 190 6.23 13.87 -3.81
C LYS A 190 7.06 13.36 -4.99
N SER A 191 6.48 12.52 -5.84
CA SER A 191 7.09 12.06 -7.08
C SER A 191 6.25 12.55 -8.25
N LYS A 192 6.94 13.13 -9.25
CA LYS A 192 6.38 13.68 -10.47
C LYS A 192 7.14 13.07 -11.65
N VAL A 193 6.41 12.47 -12.57
CA VAL A 193 6.99 11.69 -13.66
C VAL A 193 6.35 12.06 -14.98
N ILE A 194 7.17 12.25 -16.00
CA ILE A 194 6.75 12.35 -17.39
C ILE A 194 7.20 11.07 -18.10
N ILE A 195 6.29 10.45 -18.84
CA ILE A 195 6.62 9.38 -19.78
C ILE A 195 6.47 9.98 -21.18
N LEU A 196 7.61 10.27 -21.80
CA LEU A 196 7.69 10.86 -23.13
C LEU A 196 7.83 9.76 -24.16
N LEU A 197 6.89 9.66 -25.08
CA LEU A 197 6.82 8.62 -26.09
C LEU A 197 6.95 9.25 -27.47
N THR A 198 7.99 8.86 -28.21
CA THR A 198 8.21 9.33 -29.58
C THR A 198 8.86 8.26 -30.42
N ASP A 199 8.74 8.40 -31.73
CA ASP A 199 9.30 7.49 -32.71
C ASP A 199 10.15 8.19 -33.78
N GLY A 200 10.45 9.48 -33.57
CA GLY A 200 11.06 10.34 -34.57
C GLY A 200 12.06 11.35 -34.01
N VAL A 201 12.40 12.30 -34.87
CA VAL A 201 13.34 13.39 -34.60
C VAL A 201 12.56 14.68 -34.42
N ASN A 202 12.99 15.54 -33.49
CA ASN A 202 12.38 16.85 -33.32
C ASN A 202 12.62 17.70 -34.59
N ASN A 203 11.56 17.98 -35.35
CA ASN A 203 11.62 18.70 -36.61
C ASN A 203 10.62 19.86 -36.71
N ALA A 204 9.84 20.09 -35.65
CA ALA A 204 8.82 21.13 -35.56
C ALA A 204 8.78 21.75 -34.15
N GLY A 205 7.98 22.80 -34.01
CA GLY A 205 7.75 23.49 -32.74
C GLY A 205 8.73 24.63 -32.46
N PHE A 206 8.33 25.51 -31.55
CA PHE A 206 9.07 26.72 -31.18
C PHE A 206 9.92 26.57 -29.92
N VAL A 207 9.70 25.50 -29.15
CA VAL A 207 10.41 25.22 -27.90
C VAL A 207 11.49 24.18 -28.16
N ASP A 208 12.73 24.52 -27.84
CA ASP A 208 13.84 23.57 -27.91
C ASP A 208 13.70 22.45 -26.85
N PRO A 209 13.88 21.18 -27.21
CA PRO A 209 13.77 20.08 -26.26
C PRO A 209 14.73 20.17 -25.06
N LYS A 210 15.92 20.79 -25.21
CA LYS A 210 16.87 20.95 -24.11
C LYS A 210 16.36 21.97 -23.09
N THR A 211 15.80 23.09 -23.54
CA THR A 211 15.18 24.08 -22.65
C THR A 211 14.01 23.47 -21.87
N ALA A 212 13.17 22.65 -22.51
CA ALA A 212 12.10 21.93 -21.82
C ALA A 212 12.63 20.91 -20.80
N THR A 213 13.80 20.33 -21.06
CA THR A 213 14.49 19.40 -20.15
C THR A 213 15.03 20.12 -18.92
N GLU A 214 15.65 21.29 -19.11
CA GLU A 214 16.14 22.13 -18.01
C GLU A 214 14.99 22.52 -17.07
N LEU A 215 13.84 22.93 -17.64
CA LEU A 215 12.66 23.25 -16.84
C LEU A 215 12.14 22.03 -16.06
N ALA A 216 12.14 20.83 -16.67
CA ALA A 216 11.75 19.60 -15.98
C ALA A 216 12.69 19.30 -14.80
N LYS A 217 14.00 19.48 -15.00
CA LYS A 217 15.04 19.29 -13.98
C LYS A 217 14.87 20.26 -12.81
N GLU A 218 14.71 21.55 -13.08
CA GLU A 218 14.48 22.57 -12.04
C GLU A 218 13.24 22.27 -11.18
N LEU A 219 12.19 21.72 -11.79
CA LEU A 219 10.96 21.37 -11.11
C LEU A 219 10.98 19.98 -10.45
N ASN A 220 12.14 19.30 -10.43
CA ASN A 220 12.31 17.93 -9.93
C ASN A 220 11.29 16.95 -10.54
N ILE A 221 11.10 17.02 -11.86
CA ILE A 221 10.23 16.13 -12.62
C ILE A 221 11.12 15.17 -13.41
N LYS A 222 10.95 13.87 -13.16
CA LYS A 222 11.70 12.85 -13.89
C LYS A 222 11.09 12.59 -15.26
N VAL A 223 11.90 12.45 -16.30
CA VAL A 223 11.41 12.16 -17.65
C VAL A 223 11.93 10.79 -18.09
N TYR A 224 11.03 9.82 -18.20
CA TYR A 224 11.32 8.55 -18.87
C TYR A 224 11.03 8.71 -20.36
N THR A 225 12.03 8.47 -21.20
CA THR A 225 11.89 8.58 -22.65
C THR A 225 11.77 7.20 -23.27
N ILE A 226 10.77 6.99 -24.11
CA ILE A 226 10.51 5.73 -24.79
C ILE A 226 10.56 5.98 -26.30
N GLY A 227 11.64 5.50 -26.93
CA GLY A 227 11.77 5.47 -28.38
C GLY A 227 11.03 4.26 -28.97
N ILE A 228 9.96 4.49 -29.73
CA ILE A 228 9.14 3.42 -30.31
C ILE A 228 9.57 3.16 -31.75
N GLY A 229 9.87 1.90 -32.07
CA GLY A 229 10.07 1.44 -33.43
C GLY A 229 11.40 0.72 -33.63
N THR A 230 11.50 0.01 -34.76
CA THR A 230 12.70 -0.71 -35.18
C THR A 230 13.65 0.20 -35.96
N ASN A 231 14.96 0.01 -35.82
CA ASN A 231 15.92 0.66 -36.72
C ASN A 231 15.86 0.00 -38.10
N GLY A 232 15.78 0.81 -39.16
CA GLY A 232 15.76 0.34 -40.55
C GLY A 232 14.51 0.77 -41.31
N MET A 233 14.07 -0.08 -42.23
CA MET A 233 12.93 0.20 -43.11
C MET A 233 11.62 -0.25 -42.47
N ALA A 234 10.67 0.67 -42.34
CA ALA A 234 9.32 0.35 -41.88
C ALA A 234 8.27 0.82 -42.90
N PRO A 235 7.11 0.13 -43.00
CA PRO A 235 6.00 0.61 -43.82
C PRO A 235 5.44 1.91 -43.22
N PHE A 236 5.67 3.02 -43.89
CA PHE A 236 5.32 4.38 -43.47
C PHE A 236 4.18 4.94 -44.34
N PRO A 237 3.20 5.67 -43.78
CA PRO A 237 2.14 6.28 -44.58
C PRO A 237 2.71 7.41 -45.47
N TRP A 238 2.58 7.29 -46.79
CA TRP A 238 3.14 8.29 -47.73
C TRP A 238 2.06 9.09 -48.46
N ALA A 239 0.86 8.52 -48.64
CA ALA A 239 -0.24 9.20 -49.29
C ALA A 239 -1.58 8.75 -48.68
N LYS A 240 -2.56 9.64 -48.71
CA LYS A 240 -3.94 9.35 -48.37
C LYS A 240 -4.78 9.48 -49.63
N ASP A 241 -5.49 8.42 -49.98
CA ASP A 241 -6.41 8.42 -51.13
C ASP A 241 -7.54 9.45 -50.88
N PRO A 242 -7.70 10.47 -51.74
CA PRO A 242 -8.73 11.50 -51.56
C PRO A 242 -10.17 10.99 -51.67
N ARG A 243 -10.40 9.87 -52.39
CA ARG A 243 -11.75 9.29 -52.58
C ARG A 243 -12.10 8.26 -51.50
N THR A 244 -11.14 7.42 -51.11
CA THR A 244 -11.41 6.31 -50.17
C THR A 244 -10.94 6.60 -48.74
N GLY A 245 -10.13 7.64 -48.53
CA GLY A 245 -9.53 7.97 -47.24
C GLY A 245 -8.49 6.95 -46.76
N LYS A 246 -8.18 5.92 -47.54
CA LYS A 246 -7.21 4.87 -47.19
C LYS A 246 -5.78 5.41 -47.26
N LEU A 247 -4.95 4.97 -46.32
CA LEU A 247 -3.53 5.28 -46.28
C LEU A 247 -2.74 4.29 -47.12
N SER A 248 -1.94 4.81 -48.05
CA SER A 248 -0.95 4.07 -48.81
C SER A 248 0.37 4.05 -48.05
N PHE A 249 1.02 2.89 -48.01
CA PHE A 249 2.27 2.70 -47.27
C PHE A 249 3.43 2.47 -48.23
N ARG A 250 4.58 3.04 -47.91
CA ARG A 250 5.86 2.78 -48.59
C ARG A 250 6.91 2.49 -47.54
N ASN A 251 7.85 1.61 -47.84
CA ASN A 251 8.98 1.38 -46.97
C ASN A 251 9.86 2.64 -46.96
N GLN A 252 10.04 3.21 -45.78
CA GLN A 252 10.89 4.38 -45.55
C GLN A 252 11.84 4.07 -44.39
N GLN A 253 13.05 4.62 -44.46
CA GLN A 253 14.01 4.57 -43.37
C GLN A 253 13.45 5.39 -42.20
N VAL A 254 13.31 4.76 -41.04
CA VAL A 254 12.87 5.44 -39.83
C VAL A 254 14.06 5.62 -38.89
N GLU A 255 14.28 6.86 -38.48
CA GLU A 255 15.35 7.24 -37.57
C GLU A 255 14.73 7.81 -36.29
N ILE A 256 15.34 7.44 -35.16
CA ILE A 256 14.99 7.97 -33.84
C ILE A 256 16.21 8.68 -33.31
N ASP A 257 16.03 9.90 -32.80
CA ASP A 257 17.12 10.64 -32.15
C ASP A 257 17.37 10.09 -30.73
N GLU A 258 18.05 8.95 -30.65
CA GLU A 258 18.39 8.35 -29.36
C GLU A 258 19.32 9.23 -28.53
N LYS A 259 20.15 10.06 -29.17
CA LYS A 259 21.07 10.95 -28.46
C LYS A 259 20.27 11.99 -27.68
N LEU A 260 19.28 12.60 -28.32
CA LEU A 260 18.39 13.53 -27.67
C LEU A 260 17.57 12.85 -26.56
N LEU A 261 16.96 11.69 -26.82
CA LEU A 261 16.15 11.02 -25.81
C LEU A 261 16.94 10.56 -24.57
N LYS A 262 18.19 10.11 -24.76
CA LYS A 262 19.11 9.79 -23.67
C LYS A 262 19.51 11.05 -22.90
N PHE A 263 19.76 12.16 -23.59
CA PHE A 263 20.05 13.44 -22.95
C PHE A 263 18.89 13.88 -22.03
N ILE A 264 17.65 13.89 -22.54
CA ILE A 264 16.46 14.26 -21.76
C ILE A 264 16.31 13.38 -20.50
N ALA A 265 16.43 12.07 -20.67
CA ALA A 265 16.29 11.13 -19.56
C ALA A 265 17.41 11.30 -18.51
N ASN A 266 18.66 11.40 -18.93
CA ASN A 266 19.79 11.51 -18.01
C ASN A 266 19.78 12.81 -17.23
N GLU A 267 19.47 13.94 -17.88
CA GLU A 267 19.43 15.25 -17.22
C GLU A 267 18.31 15.38 -16.18
N THR A 268 17.27 14.54 -16.28
CA THR A 268 16.09 14.58 -15.39
C THR A 268 16.03 13.38 -14.42
N GLU A 269 17.13 12.63 -14.25
CA GLU A 269 17.17 11.42 -13.42
C GLU A 269 16.16 10.33 -13.83
N GLY A 270 15.73 10.35 -15.09
CA GLY A 270 14.93 9.31 -15.71
C GLY A 270 15.78 8.23 -16.37
N GLN A 271 15.15 7.44 -17.23
CA GLN A 271 15.83 6.41 -18.03
C GLN A 271 15.28 6.41 -19.45
N TYR A 272 16.18 6.15 -20.40
CA TYR A 272 15.84 5.95 -21.80
C TYR A 272 15.56 4.47 -22.07
N PHE A 273 14.47 4.22 -22.80
CA PHE A 273 14.08 2.89 -23.23
C PHE A 273 13.83 2.84 -24.73
N ARG A 274 14.18 1.70 -25.34
CA ARG A 274 13.89 1.42 -26.76
C ARG A 274 12.89 0.28 -26.89
N ALA A 275 11.72 0.59 -27.45
CA ALA A 275 10.65 -0.36 -27.70
C ALA A 275 10.65 -0.82 -29.17
N THR A 276 11.25 -1.97 -29.44
CA THR A 276 11.30 -2.58 -30.79
C THR A 276 10.09 -3.47 -31.10
N GLY A 277 9.17 -3.64 -30.16
CA GLY A 277 8.00 -4.50 -30.30
C GLY A 277 7.05 -4.38 -29.10
N ASN A 278 5.85 -4.95 -29.23
CA ASN A 278 4.80 -4.85 -28.21
C ASN A 278 5.20 -5.46 -26.85
N ALA A 279 5.90 -6.61 -26.87
CA ALA A 279 6.36 -7.26 -25.64
C ALA A 279 7.38 -6.40 -24.88
N LYS A 280 8.39 -5.90 -25.58
CA LYS A 280 9.40 -5.01 -25.01
C LYS A 280 8.81 -3.69 -24.51
N LEU A 281 7.83 -3.14 -25.22
CA LEU A 281 7.09 -1.95 -24.76
C LEU A 281 6.40 -2.22 -23.41
N LYS A 282 5.76 -3.38 -23.26
CA LYS A 282 5.14 -3.77 -21.99
C LYS A 282 6.18 -3.95 -20.87
N GLU A 283 7.29 -4.60 -21.14
CA GLU A 283 8.40 -4.77 -20.18
C GLU A 283 8.94 -3.44 -19.67
N ILE A 284 9.11 -2.45 -20.56
CA ILE A 284 9.56 -1.09 -20.21
C ILE A 284 8.59 -0.44 -19.21
N TYR A 285 7.28 -0.52 -19.46
CA TYR A 285 6.29 0.00 -18.53
C TYR A 285 6.30 -0.76 -17.19
N ASP A 286 6.61 -2.05 -17.19
CA ASP A 286 6.76 -2.87 -15.98
C ASP A 286 8.01 -2.45 -15.17
N GLU A 287 9.07 -2.04 -15.85
CA GLU A 287 10.30 -1.53 -15.22
C GLU A 287 10.08 -0.15 -14.60
N ILE A 288 9.43 0.78 -15.31
CA ILE A 288 9.05 2.10 -14.78
C ILE A 288 8.15 1.94 -13.53
N ASP A 289 7.27 0.94 -13.51
CA ASP A 289 6.45 0.62 -12.34
C ASP A 289 7.28 0.23 -11.12
N LYS A 290 8.31 -0.59 -11.29
CA LYS A 290 9.21 -1.00 -10.19
C LYS A 290 10.02 0.17 -9.66
N LEU A 291 10.58 1.00 -10.55
CA LEU A 291 11.41 2.14 -10.18
C LEU A 291 10.66 3.17 -9.34
N GLU A 292 9.38 3.40 -9.66
CA GLU A 292 8.58 4.39 -8.94
C GLU A 292 7.87 3.83 -7.69
N LYS A 293 7.49 2.55 -7.66
CA LYS A 293 6.92 1.92 -6.46
C LYS A 293 7.91 1.80 -5.30
N THR A 294 9.19 1.55 -5.59
CA THR A 294 10.22 1.36 -4.56
C THR A 294 10.40 2.58 -3.64
N LYS A 295 10.01 3.78 -4.09
CA LYS A 295 10.11 5.01 -3.28
C LYS A 295 8.98 5.20 -2.25
N ILE A 296 7.93 4.37 -2.27
CA ILE A 296 6.80 4.49 -1.34
C ILE A 296 6.97 3.46 -0.21
N GLU A 297 7.65 3.85 0.85
CA GLU A 297 7.69 3.05 2.08
C GLU A 297 6.31 3.12 2.78
N GLU A 298 5.61 1.99 2.83
CA GLU A 298 4.38 1.86 3.62
C GLU A 298 4.72 1.83 5.12
N PHE A 299 4.51 2.96 5.81
CA PHE A 299 4.53 2.97 7.27
C PHE A 299 3.32 2.20 7.82
N LYS A 300 3.55 0.98 8.32
CA LYS A 300 2.54 0.20 9.05
C LYS A 300 2.47 0.69 10.50
N TYR A 301 1.31 1.20 10.92
CA TYR A 301 1.06 1.54 12.31
C TYR A 301 0.44 0.34 13.03
N TYR A 302 1.17 -0.20 14.01
CA TYR A 302 0.64 -1.24 14.91
C TYR A 302 -0.13 -0.55 16.04
N ASN A 303 -1.41 -0.90 16.19
CA ASN A 303 -2.20 -0.45 17.33
C ASN A 303 -2.37 -1.62 18.30
N TYR A 304 -1.78 -1.47 19.48
CA TYR A 304 -1.82 -2.47 20.55
C TYR A 304 -3.01 -2.18 21.46
N SER A 305 -3.98 -3.10 21.49
CA SER A 305 -5.08 -3.05 22.46
C SER A 305 -4.74 -3.96 23.65
N GLU A 306 -4.42 -3.35 24.78
CA GLU A 306 -4.13 -4.02 26.05
C GLU A 306 -5.41 -4.56 26.69
N GLN A 307 -5.45 -5.86 27.00
CA GLN A 307 -6.59 -6.55 27.63
C GLN A 307 -6.35 -6.87 29.12
N TYR A 308 -5.21 -6.47 29.70
CA TYR A 308 -4.88 -6.78 31.11
C TYR A 308 -5.92 -6.23 32.11
N ARG A 309 -6.54 -5.08 31.80
CA ARG A 309 -7.50 -4.41 32.69
C ARG A 309 -8.69 -5.32 33.04
N PHE A 310 -9.19 -6.06 32.06
CA PHE A 310 -10.30 -7.00 32.25
C PHE A 310 -9.95 -8.08 33.28
N TRP A 311 -8.76 -8.69 33.16
CA TRP A 311 -8.30 -9.73 34.08
C TRP A 311 -8.00 -9.21 35.49
N VAL A 312 -7.44 -8.01 35.60
CA VAL A 312 -7.19 -7.36 36.90
C VAL A 312 -8.51 -7.04 37.62
N ILE A 313 -9.54 -6.58 36.91
CA ILE A 313 -10.86 -6.32 37.50
C ILE A 313 -11.48 -7.62 38.02
N ILE A 314 -11.41 -8.71 37.23
CA ILE A 314 -11.89 -10.03 37.67
C ILE A 314 -11.18 -10.49 38.94
N ALA A 315 -9.86 -10.34 39.02
CA ALA A 315 -9.09 -10.67 40.21
C ALA A 315 -9.54 -9.84 41.43
N GLY A 316 -9.76 -8.53 41.24
CA GLY A 316 -10.27 -7.64 42.28
C GLY A 316 -11.65 -8.05 42.80
N ILE A 317 -12.58 -8.43 41.91
CA ILE A 317 -13.92 -8.90 42.30
C ILE A 317 -13.82 -10.17 43.15
N PHE A 318 -12.99 -11.14 42.77
CA PHE A 318 -12.82 -12.36 43.57
C PHE A 318 -12.21 -12.10 44.95
N LEU A 319 -11.25 -11.17 45.07
CA LEU A 319 -10.69 -10.80 46.38
C LEU A 319 -11.70 -10.08 47.28
N ILE A 320 -12.49 -9.16 46.72
CA ILE A 320 -13.55 -8.47 47.47
C ILE A 320 -14.61 -9.47 47.92
N LEU A 321 -15.04 -10.37 47.04
CA LEU A 321 -16.02 -11.41 47.38
C LEU A 321 -15.50 -12.35 48.47
N GLU A 322 -14.22 -12.74 48.40
CA GLU A 322 -13.55 -13.53 49.43
C GLU A 322 -13.54 -12.81 50.79
N PHE A 323 -13.18 -11.52 50.79
CA PHE A 323 -13.14 -10.69 52.00
C PHE A 323 -14.52 -10.51 52.63
N VAL A 324 -15.55 -10.23 51.82
CA VAL A 324 -16.93 -10.06 52.29
C VAL A 324 -17.47 -11.36 52.85
N LEU A 325 -17.33 -12.48 52.12
CA LEU A 325 -17.77 -13.79 52.59
C LEU A 325 -17.10 -14.17 53.90
N ARG A 326 -15.77 -13.97 53.99
CA ARG A 326 -15.00 -14.22 55.21
C ARG A 326 -15.53 -13.44 56.41
N ASN A 327 -15.83 -12.15 56.23
CA ASN A 327 -16.19 -11.26 57.32
C ASN A 327 -17.70 -11.24 57.67
N THR A 328 -18.57 -11.80 56.84
CA THR A 328 -20.02 -11.83 57.08
C THR A 328 -20.49 -13.22 57.43
N ILE A 329 -20.39 -14.15 56.47
CA ILE A 329 -20.97 -15.49 56.56
C ILE A 329 -20.08 -16.44 57.36
N PHE A 330 -18.76 -16.34 57.19
CA PHE A 330 -17.80 -17.23 57.85
C PHE A 330 -17.22 -16.65 59.16
N LYS A 331 -17.72 -15.49 59.61
CA LYS A 331 -17.27 -14.83 60.85
C LYS A 331 -17.58 -15.64 62.11
N SER A 332 -18.65 -16.44 62.11
CA SER A 332 -19.11 -17.16 63.31
C SER A 332 -18.45 -18.54 63.55
N PHE A 333 -17.46 -18.92 62.75
CA PHE A 333 -16.75 -20.21 62.84
C PHE A 333 -15.24 -20.06 63.11
N ILE A 334 -14.81 -18.88 63.57
CA ILE A 334 -13.44 -18.61 64.04
C ILE A 334 -13.42 -18.64 65.56
#